data_AF-A0A1H9MXE3-F1
#
_entry.id   AF-A0A1H9MXE3-F1
#
_cell.length_a   1.000
_cell.length_b   1.000
_cell.length_c   1.000
_cell.angle_alpha   90.00
_cell.angle_beta   90.00
_cell.angle_gamma   90.00
#
_symmetry.space_group_name_H-M   'P 1'
#
loop_
_entity.id
_entity.type
_entity.pdbx_description
1 polymer ?
#
loop_
_entity_poly.entity_id
_entity_poly.type
_entity_poly.pdbx_seq_one_letter_code
_entity_poly.pdbx_strand_id
1 'polypeptide(L)'
;MRVADREKTAERLLKSSAEKFYDPEVDIDWSAPLVDGLFYIPEQRISLYGTPLYDSLSQEQRIELSKHELASIASVGLWFELLLMQMLVKMVYNTDPTTRHAQYALTEVADECRHSTMFARLVERIGCPAYGPTRHTHRMGKLLPVIGYGPAMYGSILVAEEILDRLQREAMTDDTIQPLVRMVNRIHVLEEARHVRFAREELLRGMSELKGYELPYQKWLVGYVSMMITRAIINPAAYAAVGLDVREAHRAALGNERFQEMIRWAGERIMTFLDEAGLVGRPGMRSWRRSFLIG
;
A
#
# COMPACT_ATOMS: atom_id res chain seq x y z
N MET A 1 -0.39 -17.73 -18.40
CA MET A 1 0.76 -17.73 -17.47
C MET A 1 0.89 -19.12 -16.85
N ARG A 2 2.11 -19.68 -16.71
CA ARG A 2 2.32 -21.01 -16.09
C ARG A 2 2.57 -20.81 -14.59
N VAL A 3 1.72 -21.38 -13.73
CA VAL A 3 1.86 -21.31 -12.27
C VAL A 3 2.76 -22.47 -11.81
N ALA A 4 3.70 -22.18 -10.90
CA ALA A 4 4.56 -23.20 -10.32
C ALA A 4 3.81 -24.03 -9.25
N ASP A 5 4.40 -25.16 -8.85
CA ASP A 5 3.89 -25.96 -7.74
C ASP A 5 3.83 -25.14 -6.45
N ARG A 6 2.70 -25.24 -5.72
CA ARG A 6 2.39 -24.39 -4.56
C ARG A 6 3.42 -24.54 -3.44
N GLU A 7 3.74 -25.80 -3.11
CA GLU A 7 4.62 -26.12 -2.00
C GLU A 7 6.07 -25.77 -2.34
N LYS A 8 6.49 -26.01 -3.58
CA LYS A 8 7.82 -25.61 -4.06
C LYS A 8 8.02 -24.10 -4.08
N THR A 9 6.99 -23.34 -4.47
CA THR A 9 7.06 -21.86 -4.36
C THR A 9 7.20 -21.45 -2.91
N ALA A 10 6.34 -21.97 -2.03
CA ALA A 10 6.35 -21.59 -0.62
C ALA A 10 7.68 -21.96 0.08
N GLU A 11 8.26 -23.12 -0.23
CA GLU A 11 9.58 -23.53 0.28
C GLU A 11 10.69 -22.54 -0.11
N ARG A 12 10.71 -22.09 -1.38
CA ARG A 12 11.69 -21.08 -1.84
C ARG A 12 11.49 -19.75 -1.12
N LEU A 13 10.24 -19.33 -0.91
CA LEU A 13 9.94 -18.07 -0.25
C LEU A 13 10.30 -18.13 1.24
N LEU A 14 10.00 -19.22 1.94
CA LEU A 14 10.42 -19.46 3.33
C LEU A 14 11.94 -19.35 3.50
N LYS A 15 12.70 -19.97 2.59
CA LYS A 15 14.16 -19.86 2.58
C LYS A 15 14.60 -18.41 2.37
N SER A 16 13.97 -17.69 1.44
CA SER A 16 14.28 -16.28 1.19
C SER A 16 13.97 -15.37 2.37
N SER A 17 12.87 -15.60 3.10
CA SER A 17 12.52 -14.83 4.30
C SER A 17 13.56 -15.03 5.41
N ALA A 18 14.05 -16.26 5.59
CA ALA A 18 15.09 -16.55 6.57
C ALA A 18 16.45 -15.93 6.22
N GLU A 19 16.79 -15.81 4.94
CA GLU A 19 18.06 -15.24 4.47
C GLU A 19 18.07 -13.70 4.44
N LYS A 20 16.90 -13.08 4.25
CA LYS A 20 16.74 -11.63 4.07
C LYS A 20 15.73 -11.07 5.06
N PHE A 21 16.11 -11.15 6.32
CA PHE A 21 15.34 -10.68 7.46
C PHE A 21 15.94 -9.38 7.98
N TYR A 22 15.08 -8.37 8.19
CA TYR A 22 15.43 -7.15 8.91
C TYR A 22 14.58 -7.03 10.17
N ASP A 23 15.21 -6.65 11.27
CA ASP A 23 14.52 -6.25 12.49
C ASP A 23 14.47 -4.72 12.53
N PRO A 24 13.31 -4.08 12.31
CA PRO A 24 13.22 -2.63 12.30
C PRO A 24 13.60 -1.99 13.65
N GLU A 25 13.61 -2.74 14.77
CA GLU A 25 14.11 -2.21 16.04
C GLU A 25 15.64 -2.07 16.08
N VAL A 26 16.34 -2.92 15.32
CA VAL A 26 17.80 -3.01 15.33
C VAL A 26 18.41 -2.33 14.09
N ASP A 27 17.81 -2.52 12.93
CA ASP A 27 18.34 -2.09 11.64
C ASP A 27 18.03 -0.62 11.31
N ILE A 28 17.19 0.04 12.10
CA ILE A 28 16.90 1.47 11.97
C ILE A 28 17.42 2.20 13.20
N ASP A 29 18.30 3.18 12.98
CA ASP A 29 18.68 4.13 14.01
C ASP A 29 17.56 5.16 14.24
N TRP A 30 16.59 4.80 15.07
CA TRP A 30 15.48 5.67 15.47
C TRP A 30 15.95 6.92 16.24
N SER A 31 17.17 6.89 16.80
CA SER A 31 17.73 8.01 17.56
C SER A 31 18.42 9.06 16.68
N ALA A 32 18.74 8.72 15.43
CA ALA A 32 19.35 9.63 14.46
C ALA A 32 18.52 10.92 14.33
N PRO A 33 19.15 12.11 14.29
CA PRO A 33 18.43 13.37 14.12
C PRO A 33 17.76 13.45 12.75
N LEU A 34 16.60 14.12 12.70
CA LEU A 34 16.00 14.52 11.43
C LEU A 34 16.79 15.70 10.86
N VAL A 35 16.86 15.79 9.53
CA VAL A 35 17.67 16.83 8.85
C VAL A 35 16.76 17.99 8.46
N ASP A 36 17.09 19.19 8.93
CA ASP A 36 16.34 20.40 8.59
C ASP A 36 16.35 20.66 7.08
N GLY A 37 15.22 21.14 6.54
CA GLY A 37 15.08 21.51 5.14
C GLY A 37 14.82 20.36 4.16
N LEU A 38 14.94 19.09 4.58
CA LEU A 38 14.63 17.94 3.73
C LEU A 38 13.15 17.55 3.77
N PHE A 39 12.64 17.12 2.61
CA PHE A 39 11.28 16.62 2.46
C PHE A 39 11.13 15.19 3.00
N TYR A 40 9.87 14.79 3.23
CA TYR A 40 9.52 13.45 3.72
C TYR A 40 8.94 12.54 2.62
N ILE A 41 8.45 13.14 1.54
CA ILE A 41 8.14 12.48 0.27
C ILE A 41 8.69 13.35 -0.86
N PRO A 42 9.02 12.79 -2.05
CA PRO A 42 9.50 13.60 -3.17
C PRO A 42 8.51 14.73 -3.48
N GLU A 43 9.02 15.95 -3.68
CA GLU A 43 8.21 17.17 -3.77
C GLU A 43 7.12 17.05 -4.85
N GLN A 44 7.50 16.50 -6.01
CA GLN A 44 6.61 16.25 -7.15
C GLN A 44 5.50 15.23 -6.87
N ARG A 45 5.55 14.52 -5.74
CA ARG A 45 4.56 13.52 -5.30
C ARG A 45 3.59 14.06 -4.25
N ILE A 46 3.83 15.26 -3.72
CA ILE A 46 2.89 15.94 -2.81
C ILE A 46 1.55 16.13 -3.53
N SER A 47 0.44 15.82 -2.86
CA SER A 47 -0.88 15.74 -3.51
C SER A 47 -1.36 17.06 -4.11
N LEU A 48 -0.90 18.19 -3.56
CA LEU A 48 -1.20 19.53 -4.05
C LEU A 48 -0.16 20.07 -5.04
N TYR A 49 0.95 19.37 -5.30
CA TYR A 49 2.04 19.86 -6.13
C TYR A 49 1.55 20.38 -7.50
N GLY A 50 1.96 21.61 -7.85
CA GLY A 50 1.57 22.29 -9.08
C GLY A 50 0.15 22.89 -9.09
N THR A 51 -0.54 22.93 -7.95
CA THR A 51 -1.82 23.65 -7.81
C THR A 51 -1.60 25.06 -7.23
N PRO A 52 -2.52 26.01 -7.46
CA PRO A 52 -2.42 27.35 -6.84
C PRO A 52 -2.35 27.31 -5.30
N LEU A 53 -2.96 26.31 -4.66
CA LEU A 53 -2.86 26.11 -3.21
C LEU A 53 -1.46 25.70 -2.77
N TYR A 54 -0.72 24.95 -3.59
CA TYR A 54 0.67 24.60 -3.30
C TYR A 54 1.60 25.79 -3.52
N ASP A 55 1.35 26.55 -4.59
CA ASP A 55 2.15 27.73 -4.93
C ASP A 55 2.05 28.83 -3.86
N SER A 56 0.94 28.88 -3.12
CA SER A 56 0.75 29.81 -1.98
C SER A 56 1.45 29.36 -0.69
N LEU A 57 1.91 28.11 -0.57
CA LEU A 57 2.63 27.63 0.60
C LEU A 57 4.08 28.12 0.62
N SER A 58 4.56 28.52 1.80
CA SER A 58 5.99 28.75 2.03
C SER A 58 6.78 27.45 1.91
N GLN A 59 8.11 27.55 1.80
CA GLN A 59 8.98 26.37 1.75
C GLN A 59 8.80 25.47 2.99
N GLU A 60 8.67 26.07 4.17
CA GLU A 60 8.45 25.38 5.44
C GLU A 60 7.11 24.67 5.45
N GLN A 61 6.05 25.29 4.92
CA GLN A 61 4.74 24.67 4.80
C GLN A 61 4.75 23.51 3.79
N ARG A 62 5.52 23.58 2.70
CA ARG A 62 5.66 22.48 1.74
C ARG A 62 6.35 21.27 2.37
N ILE A 63 7.42 21.51 3.13
CA ILE A 63 8.13 20.46 3.88
C ILE A 63 7.20 19.86 4.93
N GLU A 64 6.51 20.69 5.72
CA GLU A 64 5.58 20.20 6.75
C GLU A 64 4.42 19.42 6.13
N LEU A 65 3.86 19.87 5.00
CA LEU A 65 2.83 19.11 4.27
C LEU A 65 3.35 17.73 3.85
N SER A 66 4.57 17.66 3.33
CA SER A 66 5.19 16.38 2.95
C SER A 66 5.32 15.42 4.14
N LYS A 67 5.59 15.95 5.34
CA LYS A 67 5.66 15.18 6.59
C LYS A 67 4.32 14.58 6.97
N HIS A 68 3.25 15.37 6.91
CA HIS A 68 1.90 14.90 7.23
C HIS A 68 1.31 13.98 6.16
N GLU A 69 1.64 14.19 4.89
CA GLU A 69 1.28 13.26 3.81
C GLU A 69 2.02 11.92 3.96
N LEU A 70 3.31 11.92 4.31
CA LEU A 70 4.04 10.69 4.67
C LEU A 70 3.36 9.97 5.83
N ALA A 71 3.03 10.69 6.90
CA ALA A 71 2.36 10.12 8.08
C ALA A 71 1.02 9.47 7.72
N SER A 72 0.27 10.09 6.79
CA SER A 72 -0.95 9.52 6.25
C SER A 72 -0.69 8.22 5.49
N ILE A 73 0.29 8.23 4.58
CA ILE A 73 0.66 7.06 3.76
C ILE A 73 1.07 5.89 4.68
N ALA A 74 1.96 6.13 5.65
CA ALA A 74 2.42 5.11 6.60
C ALA A 74 1.26 4.58 7.47
N SER A 75 0.37 5.46 7.94
CA SER A 75 -0.79 5.05 8.74
C SER A 75 -1.81 4.23 7.94
N VAL A 76 -1.96 4.53 6.65
CA VAL A 76 -2.83 3.76 5.74
C VAL A 76 -2.19 2.42 5.39
N GLY A 77 -0.87 2.36 5.19
CA GLY A 77 -0.11 1.11 5.01
C GLY A 77 -0.30 0.18 6.21
N LEU A 78 -0.06 0.69 7.43
CA LEU A 78 -0.32 -0.06 8.67
C LEU A 78 -1.76 -0.58 8.74
N TRP A 79 -2.75 0.28 8.46
CA TRP A 79 -4.15 -0.17 8.44
C TRP A 79 -4.41 -1.27 7.39
N PHE A 80 -3.73 -1.21 6.25
CA PHE A 80 -3.83 -2.20 5.19
C PHE A 80 -3.24 -3.55 5.61
N GLU A 81 -2.03 -3.55 6.17
CA GLU A 81 -1.35 -4.74 6.71
C GLU A 81 -2.20 -5.44 7.78
N LEU A 82 -2.87 -4.69 8.65
CA LEU A 82 -3.82 -5.26 9.62
C LEU A 82 -4.99 -6.00 8.96
N LEU A 83 -5.48 -5.52 7.80
CA LEU A 83 -6.52 -6.22 7.03
C LEU A 83 -5.95 -7.44 6.31
N LEU A 84 -4.74 -7.33 5.75
CA LEU A 84 -4.03 -8.43 5.11
C LEU A 84 -3.79 -9.59 6.08
N MET A 85 -3.25 -9.30 7.26
CA MET A 85 -3.02 -10.29 8.30
C MET A 85 -4.32 -11.01 8.72
N GLN A 86 -5.44 -10.29 8.85
CA GLN A 86 -6.74 -10.91 9.14
C GLN A 86 -7.14 -11.92 8.06
N MET A 87 -6.88 -11.63 6.79
CA MET A 87 -7.18 -12.51 5.68
C MET A 87 -6.25 -13.73 5.64
N LEU A 88 -4.95 -13.54 5.86
CA LEU A 88 -3.98 -14.64 5.93
C LEU A 88 -4.25 -15.58 7.11
N VAL A 89 -4.51 -15.03 8.30
CA VAL A 89 -4.85 -15.84 9.49
C VAL A 89 -6.14 -16.64 9.25
N LYS A 90 -7.15 -16.05 8.60
CA LYS A 90 -8.38 -16.76 8.21
C LYS A 90 -8.11 -17.89 7.21
N MET A 91 -7.18 -17.69 6.28
CA MET A 91 -6.76 -18.73 5.34
C MET A 91 -6.04 -19.88 6.06
N VAL A 92 -5.07 -19.56 6.92
CA VAL A 92 -4.32 -20.54 7.69
C VAL A 92 -5.23 -21.34 8.62
N TYR A 93 -6.24 -20.70 9.23
CA TYR A 93 -7.22 -21.38 10.09
C TYR A 93 -7.91 -22.58 9.41
N ASN A 94 -8.10 -22.52 8.08
CA ASN A 94 -8.77 -23.56 7.30
C ASN A 94 -7.80 -24.42 6.47
N THR A 95 -6.48 -24.28 6.67
CA THR A 95 -5.45 -24.97 5.90
C THR A 95 -4.64 -25.90 6.81
N ASP A 96 -4.16 -27.03 6.27
CA ASP A 96 -3.24 -27.90 7.00
C ASP A 96 -1.94 -27.13 7.35
N PRO A 97 -1.65 -26.89 8.64
CA PRO A 97 -0.49 -26.09 9.06
C PRO A 97 0.85 -26.78 8.79
N THR A 98 0.86 -28.07 8.45
CA THR A 98 2.08 -28.79 8.07
C THR A 98 2.56 -28.45 6.66
N THR A 99 1.70 -27.82 5.84
CA THR A 99 2.05 -27.37 4.49
C THR A 99 2.99 -26.16 4.51
N ARG A 100 3.87 -26.07 3.51
CA ARG A 100 4.75 -24.91 3.29
C ARG A 100 3.94 -23.67 2.98
N HIS A 101 2.82 -23.82 2.29
CA HIS A 101 1.93 -22.71 2.01
C HIS A 101 1.39 -22.06 3.30
N ALA A 102 0.85 -22.84 4.24
CA ALA A 102 0.37 -22.32 5.51
C ALA A 102 1.49 -21.70 6.35
N GLN A 103 2.67 -22.34 6.37
CA GLN A 103 3.85 -21.82 7.06
C GLN A 103 4.32 -20.49 6.49
N TYR A 104 4.34 -20.35 5.16
CA TYR A 104 4.73 -19.10 4.53
C TYR A 104 3.73 -17.97 4.82
N ALA A 105 2.42 -18.25 4.81
CA ALA A 105 1.45 -17.24 5.20
C ALA A 105 1.58 -16.79 6.67
N LEU A 106 2.01 -17.68 7.57
CA LEU A 106 2.37 -17.29 8.93
C LEU A 106 3.66 -16.46 9.00
N THR A 107 4.63 -16.72 8.11
CA THR A 107 5.81 -15.86 7.94
C THR A 107 5.42 -14.47 7.49
N GLU A 108 4.56 -14.34 6.47
CA GLU A 108 4.06 -13.05 5.99
C GLU A 108 3.33 -12.29 7.11
N VAL A 109 2.48 -12.95 7.91
CA VAL A 109 1.86 -12.34 9.10
C VAL A 109 2.90 -11.82 10.10
N ALA A 110 3.99 -12.54 10.32
CA ALA A 110 5.05 -12.10 11.22
C ALA A 110 5.82 -10.89 10.66
N ASP A 111 6.05 -10.85 9.35
CA ASP A 111 6.71 -9.74 8.67
C ASP A 111 5.83 -8.48 8.73
N GLU A 112 4.53 -8.60 8.45
CA GLU A 112 3.59 -7.47 8.55
C GLU A 112 3.44 -6.92 9.98
N CYS A 113 3.59 -7.75 11.01
CA CYS A 113 3.63 -7.24 12.39
C CYS A 113 4.81 -6.28 12.60
N ARG A 114 5.96 -6.57 11.98
CA ARG A 114 7.17 -5.74 12.08
C ARG A 114 7.04 -4.50 11.22
N HIS A 115 6.53 -4.62 9.99
CA HIS A 115 6.24 -3.47 9.13
C HIS A 115 5.27 -2.48 9.80
N SER A 116 4.17 -2.99 10.37
CA SER A 116 3.20 -2.18 11.10
C SER A 116 3.82 -1.45 12.28
N THR A 117 4.71 -2.12 13.03
CA THR A 117 5.45 -1.49 14.15
C THR A 117 6.42 -0.43 13.63
N MET A 118 7.11 -0.71 12.53
CA MET A 118 8.03 0.22 11.86
C MET A 118 7.31 1.48 11.39
N PHE A 119 6.14 1.36 10.76
CA PHE A 119 5.33 2.50 10.34
C PHE A 119 4.78 3.31 11.52
N ALA A 120 4.34 2.65 12.58
CA ALA A 120 3.92 3.33 13.81
C ALA A 120 5.07 4.15 14.42
N ARG A 121 6.27 3.56 14.51
CA ARG A 121 7.48 4.25 14.99
C ARG A 121 7.89 5.40 14.09
N LEU A 122 7.79 5.26 12.78
CA LEU A 122 8.05 6.36 11.84
C LEU A 122 7.13 7.54 12.12
N VAL A 123 5.82 7.30 12.23
CA VAL A 123 4.82 8.34 12.50
C VAL A 123 5.08 9.04 13.85
N GLU A 124 5.41 8.26 14.89
CA GLU A 124 5.82 8.78 16.20
C GLU A 124 7.08 9.65 16.07
N ARG A 125 8.12 9.14 15.39
CA ARG A 125 9.44 9.78 15.30
C ARG A 125 9.41 11.12 14.57
N ILE A 126 8.55 11.26 13.57
CA ILE A 126 8.35 12.52 12.82
C ILE A 126 7.37 13.46 13.51
N GLY A 127 6.74 13.04 14.62
CA GLY A 127 5.87 13.88 15.44
C GLY A 127 4.52 14.20 14.80
N CYS A 128 3.98 13.29 13.98
CA CYS A 128 2.70 13.47 13.30
C CYS A 128 1.57 12.65 13.96
N PRO A 129 0.31 13.05 13.79
CA PRO A 129 -0.83 12.20 14.14
C PRO A 129 -0.87 10.92 13.29
N ALA A 130 -1.34 9.83 13.89
CA ALA A 130 -1.73 8.63 13.15
C ALA A 130 -3.04 8.90 12.39
N TYR A 131 -2.94 9.45 11.18
CA TYR A 131 -4.09 9.87 10.38
C TYR A 131 -5.02 8.71 10.02
N GLY A 132 -4.43 7.60 9.55
CA GLY A 132 -5.15 6.43 9.04
C GLY A 132 -6.13 6.75 7.90
N PRO A 133 -6.93 5.76 7.47
CA PRO A 133 -8.04 6.02 6.54
C PRO A 133 -9.13 6.87 7.19
N THR A 134 -9.98 7.51 6.37
CA THR A 134 -11.16 8.22 6.90
C THR A 134 -12.06 7.30 7.74
N ARG A 135 -12.82 7.86 8.69
CA ARG A 135 -13.72 7.08 9.56
C ARG A 135 -14.68 6.17 8.79
N HIS A 136 -15.17 6.62 7.63
CA HIS A 136 -16.05 5.82 6.78
C HIS A 136 -15.29 4.64 6.17
N THR A 137 -14.15 4.90 5.52
CA THR A 137 -13.26 3.89 4.95
C THR A 137 -12.84 2.86 6.00
N HIS A 138 -12.43 3.30 7.19
CA HIS A 138 -12.05 2.42 8.29
C HIS A 138 -13.17 1.46 8.70
N ARG A 139 -14.42 1.95 8.81
CA ARG A 139 -15.58 1.12 9.12
C ARG A 139 -15.88 0.12 8.02
N MET A 140 -15.79 0.54 6.75
CA MET A 140 -15.99 -0.34 5.61
C MET A 140 -14.89 -1.41 5.49
N GLY A 141 -13.66 -1.09 5.86
CA GLY A 141 -12.54 -2.04 5.88
C GLY A 141 -12.81 -3.28 6.72
N LYS A 142 -13.58 -3.15 7.80
CA LYS A 142 -13.97 -4.30 8.66
C LYS A 142 -14.80 -5.35 7.92
N LEU A 143 -15.44 -4.98 6.81
CA LEU A 143 -16.20 -5.92 5.99
C LEU A 143 -15.31 -6.73 5.06
N LEU A 144 -14.10 -6.25 4.75
CA LEU A 144 -13.21 -6.89 3.76
C LEU A 144 -12.83 -8.33 4.16
N PRO A 145 -12.42 -8.64 5.40
CA PRO A 145 -12.15 -10.04 5.80
C PRO A 145 -13.37 -10.96 5.76
N VAL A 146 -14.58 -10.39 5.74
CA VAL A 146 -15.85 -11.13 5.70
C VAL A 146 -16.25 -11.43 4.26
N ILE A 147 -16.25 -10.39 3.40
CA ILE A 147 -16.73 -10.50 2.01
C ILE A 147 -15.63 -10.98 1.06
N GLY A 148 -14.36 -10.66 1.35
CA GLY A 148 -13.25 -10.96 0.48
C GLY A 148 -12.95 -12.47 0.42
N TYR A 149 -12.88 -13.00 -0.80
CA TYR A 149 -12.41 -14.34 -1.10
C TYR A 149 -11.92 -14.43 -2.55
N GLY A 150 -11.14 -15.47 -2.85
CA GLY A 150 -10.69 -15.76 -4.21
C GLY A 150 -9.66 -14.76 -4.75
N PRO A 151 -9.45 -14.72 -6.08
CA PRO A 151 -8.42 -13.91 -6.73
C PRO A 151 -8.44 -12.41 -6.40
N ALA A 152 -9.62 -11.84 -6.17
CA ALA A 152 -9.77 -10.43 -5.84
C ALA A 152 -9.18 -10.06 -4.49
N MET A 153 -9.08 -11.01 -3.56
CA MET A 153 -8.38 -10.80 -2.28
C MET A 153 -6.90 -10.48 -2.54
N TYR A 154 -6.20 -11.39 -3.23
CA TYR A 154 -4.80 -11.21 -3.61
C TYR A 154 -4.61 -10.04 -4.57
N GLY A 155 -5.56 -9.79 -5.48
CA GLY A 155 -5.51 -8.64 -6.38
C GLY A 155 -5.60 -7.32 -5.62
N SER A 156 -6.38 -7.27 -4.54
CA SER A 156 -6.48 -6.09 -3.68
C SER A 156 -5.21 -5.85 -2.85
N ILE A 157 -4.59 -6.93 -2.36
CA ILE A 157 -3.25 -6.92 -1.74
C ILE A 157 -2.23 -6.30 -2.68
N LEU A 158 -2.10 -6.85 -3.88
CA LEU A 158 -1.13 -6.39 -4.86
C LEU A 158 -1.33 -4.93 -5.28
N VAL A 159 -2.56 -4.41 -5.28
CA VAL A 159 -2.81 -3.00 -5.59
C VAL A 159 -2.22 -2.09 -4.52
N ALA A 160 -2.44 -2.39 -3.24
CA ALA A 160 -1.83 -1.61 -2.17
C ALA A 160 -0.31 -1.74 -2.22
N GLU A 161 0.20 -2.97 -2.24
CA GLU A 161 1.65 -3.23 -2.17
C GLU A 161 2.40 -2.60 -3.34
N GLU A 162 1.97 -2.78 -4.58
CA GLU A 162 2.75 -2.30 -5.72
C GLU A 162 2.65 -0.78 -5.91
N ILE A 163 1.56 -0.13 -5.47
CA ILE A 163 1.48 1.34 -5.47
C ILE A 163 2.46 1.90 -4.44
N LEU A 164 2.46 1.37 -3.22
CA LEU A 164 3.35 1.81 -2.15
C LEU A 164 4.80 1.48 -2.49
N ASP A 165 5.11 0.27 -2.94
CA ASP A 165 6.44 -0.17 -3.38
C ASP A 165 7.03 0.79 -4.42
N ARG A 166 6.25 1.23 -5.41
CA ARG A 166 6.73 2.15 -6.44
C ARG A 166 7.09 3.53 -5.87
N LEU A 167 6.29 4.06 -4.95
CA LEU A 167 6.58 5.31 -4.25
C LEU A 167 7.80 5.19 -3.33
N GLN A 168 7.89 4.08 -2.59
CA GLN A 168 9.00 3.80 -1.67
C GLN A 168 10.32 3.60 -2.41
N ARG A 169 10.31 2.93 -3.57
CA ARG A 169 11.49 2.76 -4.44
C ARG A 169 12.04 4.07 -4.95
N GLU A 170 11.19 5.02 -5.34
CA GLU A 170 11.64 6.36 -5.73
C GLU A 170 12.25 7.09 -4.53
N ALA A 171 11.52 7.14 -3.41
CA ALA A 171 11.94 7.84 -2.21
C ALA A 171 13.23 7.28 -1.58
N MET A 172 13.44 5.96 -1.55
CA MET A 172 14.63 5.36 -0.92
C MET A 172 15.94 5.75 -1.62
N THR A 173 15.88 6.11 -2.91
CA THR A 173 17.05 6.52 -3.70
C THR A 173 17.23 8.03 -3.81
N ASP A 174 16.28 8.81 -3.31
CA ASP A 174 16.29 10.28 -3.41
C ASP A 174 16.99 10.90 -2.21
N ASP A 175 18.15 11.52 -2.44
CA ASP A 175 18.97 12.15 -1.38
C ASP A 175 18.37 13.47 -0.84
N THR A 176 17.27 13.96 -1.43
CA THR A 176 16.51 15.11 -0.90
C THR A 176 15.49 14.73 0.18
N ILE A 177 15.36 13.42 0.44
CA ILE A 177 14.43 12.85 1.42
C ILE A 177 15.15 12.53 2.73
N GLN A 178 14.44 12.73 3.85
CA GLN A 178 14.90 12.37 5.19
C GLN A 178 15.55 10.96 5.22
N PRO A 179 16.81 10.84 5.70
CA PRO A 179 17.52 9.56 5.75
C PRO A 179 16.74 8.45 6.47
N LEU A 180 16.02 8.79 7.55
CA LEU A 180 15.14 7.86 8.27
C LEU A 180 14.07 7.25 7.35
N VAL A 181 13.39 8.10 6.57
CA VAL A 181 12.32 7.67 5.65
C VAL A 181 12.88 6.76 4.56
N ARG A 182 14.07 7.09 4.05
CA ARG A 182 14.76 6.26 3.05
C ARG A 182 15.10 4.88 3.59
N MET A 183 15.52 4.78 4.85
CA MET A 183 15.86 3.51 5.48
C MET A 183 14.61 2.65 5.72
N VAL A 184 13.53 3.25 6.24
CA VAL A 184 12.22 2.58 6.38
C VAL A 184 11.74 2.03 5.03
N ASN A 185 11.78 2.86 3.99
CA ASN A 185 11.38 2.46 2.64
C ASN A 185 12.28 1.36 2.08
N ARG A 186 13.59 1.41 2.33
CA ARG A 186 14.53 0.39 1.88
C ARG A 186 14.22 -0.98 2.49
N ILE A 187 14.00 -1.03 3.81
CA ILE A 187 13.67 -2.28 4.50
C ILE A 187 12.37 -2.85 3.93
N HIS A 188 11.28 -2.06 3.95
CA HIS A 188 9.98 -2.50 3.45
C HIS A 188 10.05 -3.03 2.01
N VAL A 189 10.68 -2.29 1.10
CA VAL A 189 10.82 -2.66 -0.32
C VAL A 189 11.60 -3.96 -0.53
N LEU A 190 12.63 -4.21 0.28
CA LEU A 190 13.43 -5.44 0.18
C LEU A 190 12.64 -6.67 0.65
N GLU A 191 11.75 -6.46 1.61
CA GLU A 191 10.94 -7.51 2.21
C GLU A 191 9.71 -7.82 1.35
N GLU A 192 8.94 -6.81 0.95
CA GLU A 192 7.68 -6.95 0.20
C GLU A 192 7.80 -7.65 -1.16
N ALA A 193 8.99 -7.70 -1.76
CA ALA A 193 9.21 -8.39 -3.02
C ALA A 193 8.78 -9.88 -2.98
N ARG A 194 8.84 -10.52 -1.79
CA ARG A 194 8.40 -11.91 -1.61
C ARG A 194 6.88 -12.03 -1.47
N HIS A 195 6.23 -11.12 -0.76
CA HIS A 195 4.77 -11.07 -0.58
C HIS A 195 4.07 -10.81 -1.93
N VAL A 196 4.58 -9.86 -2.71
CA VAL A 196 4.10 -9.60 -4.08
C VAL A 196 4.19 -10.85 -4.96
N ARG A 197 5.29 -11.60 -4.89
CA ARG A 197 5.43 -12.85 -5.64
C ARG A 197 4.41 -13.90 -5.19
N PHE A 198 4.24 -14.09 -3.89
CA PHE A 198 3.26 -15.01 -3.32
C PHE A 198 1.84 -14.68 -3.77
N ALA A 199 1.41 -13.43 -3.57
CA ALA A 199 0.07 -12.99 -3.93
C ALA A 199 -0.21 -13.10 -5.44
N ARG A 200 0.79 -12.84 -6.31
CA ARG A 200 0.65 -13.06 -7.77
C ARG A 200 0.43 -14.52 -8.12
N GLU A 201 1.16 -15.44 -7.50
CA GLU A 201 1.00 -16.88 -7.75
C GLU A 201 -0.35 -17.41 -7.23
N GLU A 202 -0.78 -16.96 -6.05
CA GLU A 202 -2.08 -17.33 -5.49
C GLU A 202 -3.26 -16.73 -6.27
N LEU A 203 -3.12 -15.50 -6.78
CA LEU A 203 -4.12 -14.90 -7.66
C LEU A 203 -4.31 -15.75 -8.92
N LEU A 204 -3.22 -16.12 -9.60
CA LEU A 204 -3.29 -16.90 -10.83
C LEU A 204 -3.84 -18.31 -10.59
N ARG A 205 -3.46 -18.95 -9.47
CA ARG A 205 -4.04 -20.25 -9.09
C ARG A 205 -5.54 -20.12 -8.84
N GLY A 206 -5.94 -19.11 -8.05
CA GLY A 206 -7.35 -18.84 -7.80
C GLY A 206 -8.12 -18.57 -9.09
N MET A 207 -7.53 -17.86 -10.06
CA MET A 207 -8.16 -17.62 -11.37
C MET A 207 -8.35 -18.92 -12.17
N SER A 208 -7.43 -19.89 -12.05
CA SER A 208 -7.55 -21.18 -12.73
C SER A 208 -8.62 -22.10 -12.13
N GLU A 209 -8.94 -21.91 -10.85
CA GLU A 209 -9.92 -22.70 -10.10
C GLU A 209 -11.29 -22.01 -10.03
N LEU A 210 -11.37 -20.74 -10.43
CA LEU A 210 -12.56 -19.89 -10.33
C LEU A 210 -13.70 -20.40 -11.23
N LYS A 211 -14.90 -20.48 -10.68
CA LYS A 211 -16.10 -20.77 -11.48
C LYS A 211 -16.54 -19.50 -12.21
N GLY A 212 -16.96 -19.63 -13.47
CA GLY A 212 -17.29 -18.47 -14.31
C GLY A 212 -18.32 -17.49 -13.74
N TYR A 213 -19.25 -17.96 -12.89
CA TYR A 213 -20.25 -17.10 -12.24
C TYR A 213 -19.66 -16.23 -11.10
N GLU A 214 -18.49 -16.57 -10.58
CA GLU A 214 -17.80 -15.81 -9.53
C GLU A 214 -17.02 -14.62 -10.11
N LEU A 215 -16.62 -14.70 -11.39
CA LEU A 215 -15.79 -13.69 -12.04
C LEU A 215 -16.36 -12.25 -11.97
N PRO A 216 -17.66 -12.00 -12.19
CA PRO A 216 -18.21 -10.66 -12.05
C PRO A 216 -18.06 -10.10 -10.62
N TYR A 217 -18.20 -10.95 -9.60
CA TYR A 217 -17.99 -10.57 -8.21
C TYR A 217 -16.52 -10.23 -7.95
N GLN A 218 -15.60 -11.07 -8.43
CA GLN A 218 -14.15 -10.85 -8.29
C GLN A 218 -13.74 -9.50 -8.93
N LYS A 219 -14.20 -9.22 -10.16
CA LYS A 219 -13.97 -7.94 -10.87
C LYS A 219 -14.52 -6.74 -10.11
N TRP A 220 -15.71 -6.87 -9.53
CA TRP A 220 -16.32 -5.80 -8.74
C TRP A 220 -15.52 -5.53 -7.46
N LEU A 221 -15.18 -6.59 -6.72
CA LEU A 221 -14.52 -6.47 -5.43
C LEU A 221 -13.14 -5.82 -5.58
N VAL A 222 -12.29 -6.35 -6.46
CA VAL A 222 -10.93 -5.80 -6.65
C VAL A 222 -10.99 -4.35 -7.13
N GLY A 223 -11.88 -4.01 -8.07
CA GLY A 223 -12.03 -2.63 -8.52
C GLY A 223 -12.50 -1.70 -7.39
N TYR A 224 -13.44 -2.16 -6.55
CA TYR A 224 -13.97 -1.39 -5.44
C TYR A 224 -12.92 -1.17 -4.33
N VAL A 225 -12.20 -2.22 -3.93
CA VAL A 225 -11.16 -2.13 -2.90
C VAL A 225 -10.00 -1.26 -3.39
N SER A 226 -9.56 -1.41 -4.65
CA SER A 226 -8.55 -0.54 -5.27
C SER A 226 -8.94 0.94 -5.23
N MET A 227 -10.20 1.25 -5.53
CA MET A 227 -10.71 2.63 -5.41
C MET A 227 -10.68 3.12 -3.96
N MET A 228 -10.99 2.27 -2.99
CA MET A 228 -10.90 2.65 -1.58
C MET A 228 -9.46 2.92 -1.15
N ILE A 229 -8.51 2.08 -1.58
CA ILE A 229 -7.08 2.21 -1.28
C ILE A 229 -6.58 3.55 -1.82
N THR A 230 -6.72 3.81 -3.11
CA THR A 230 -6.15 5.03 -3.72
C THR A 230 -6.78 6.31 -3.20
N ARG A 231 -8.05 6.26 -2.79
CA ARG A 231 -8.75 7.40 -2.17
C ARG A 231 -8.42 7.59 -0.69
N ALA A 232 -7.78 6.61 -0.04
CA ALA A 232 -7.42 6.68 1.37
C ALA A 232 -5.97 7.16 1.59
N ILE A 233 -5.09 7.06 0.59
CA ILE A 233 -3.64 7.34 0.70
C ILE A 233 -3.35 8.66 1.43
N ILE A 234 -4.06 9.73 1.06
CA ILE A 234 -3.94 11.04 1.73
C ILE A 234 -5.20 11.34 2.53
N ASN A 235 -5.06 11.37 3.85
CA ASN A 235 -6.11 11.77 4.76
C ASN A 235 -6.30 13.29 4.67
N PRO A 236 -7.52 13.79 4.39
CA PRO A 236 -7.77 15.23 4.28
C PRO A 236 -7.34 16.06 5.50
N ALA A 237 -7.30 15.47 6.70
CA ALA A 237 -6.86 16.17 7.90
C ALA A 237 -5.38 16.58 7.87
N ALA A 238 -4.57 16.01 6.97
CA ALA A 238 -3.17 16.41 6.77
C ALA A 238 -3.06 17.88 6.32
N TYR A 239 -4.00 18.37 5.50
CA TYR A 239 -3.96 19.75 4.99
C TYR A 239 -4.14 20.81 6.07
N ALA A 240 -4.83 20.48 7.17
CA ALA A 240 -5.00 21.39 8.30
C ALA A 240 -3.67 21.73 8.99
N ALA A 241 -2.68 20.83 8.93
CA ALA A 241 -1.38 21.02 9.57
C ALA A 241 -0.58 22.20 8.99
N VAL A 242 -0.89 22.60 7.75
CA VAL A 242 -0.24 23.72 7.06
C VAL A 242 -1.18 24.92 6.90
N GLY A 243 -2.31 24.93 7.60
CA GLY A 243 -3.25 26.06 7.64
C GLY A 243 -4.22 26.14 6.47
N LEU A 244 -4.33 25.11 5.64
CA LEU A 244 -5.28 25.08 4.51
C LEU A 244 -6.69 24.67 4.95
N ASP A 245 -7.71 25.15 4.24
CA ASP A 245 -9.06 24.59 4.36
C ASP A 245 -9.08 23.14 3.85
N VAL A 246 -9.42 22.22 4.75
CA VAL A 246 -9.39 20.77 4.48
C VAL A 246 -10.25 20.37 3.29
N ARG A 247 -11.43 20.98 3.11
CA ARG A 247 -12.37 20.60 2.04
C ARG A 247 -11.90 21.13 0.69
N GLU A 248 -11.40 22.35 0.67
CA GLU A 248 -10.82 22.97 -0.51
C GLU A 248 -9.57 22.23 -0.97
N ALA A 249 -8.61 22.03 -0.06
CA ALA A 249 -7.36 21.33 -0.34
C ALA A 249 -7.61 19.89 -0.82
N HIS A 250 -8.49 19.15 -0.16
CA HIS A 250 -8.83 17.80 -0.61
C HIS A 250 -9.49 17.80 -2.00
N ARG A 251 -10.37 18.77 -2.30
CA ARG A 251 -10.96 18.88 -3.64
C ARG A 251 -9.90 19.23 -4.68
N ALA A 252 -8.99 20.13 -4.37
CA ALA A 252 -7.88 20.51 -5.23
C ALA A 252 -6.96 19.32 -5.52
N ALA A 253 -6.56 18.56 -4.49
CA ALA A 253 -5.75 17.35 -4.63
C ALA A 253 -6.45 16.29 -5.50
N LEU A 254 -7.75 16.02 -5.26
CA LEU A 254 -8.49 15.07 -6.09
C LEU A 254 -8.70 15.56 -7.53
N GLY A 255 -8.74 16.87 -7.75
CA GLY A 255 -8.80 17.49 -9.08
C GLY A 255 -7.44 17.67 -9.75
N ASN A 256 -6.33 17.45 -9.05
CA ASN A 256 -4.98 17.70 -9.54
C ASN A 256 -4.55 16.58 -10.51
N GLU A 257 -4.36 16.94 -11.79
CA GLU A 257 -3.91 16.00 -12.82
C GLU A 257 -2.58 15.33 -12.46
N ARG A 258 -1.65 16.08 -11.84
CA ARG A 258 -0.34 15.54 -11.41
C ARG A 258 -0.49 14.47 -10.33
N PHE A 259 -1.43 14.65 -9.40
CA PHE A 259 -1.71 13.65 -8.38
C PHE A 259 -2.38 12.40 -8.99
N GLN A 260 -3.31 12.59 -9.93
CA GLN A 260 -3.92 11.47 -10.64
C GLN A 260 -2.90 10.69 -11.49
N GLU A 261 -1.98 11.39 -12.16
CA GLU A 261 -0.88 10.81 -12.91
C GLU A 261 0.10 10.06 -12.02
N MET A 262 0.40 10.58 -10.83
CA MET A 262 1.21 9.87 -9.83
C MET A 262 0.59 8.52 -9.46
N ILE A 263 -0.72 8.48 -9.16
CA ILE A 263 -1.42 7.22 -8.85
C ILE A 263 -1.39 6.27 -10.04
N ARG A 264 -1.61 6.77 -11.27
CA ARG A 264 -1.55 5.97 -12.49
C ARG A 264 -0.16 5.39 -12.74
N TRP A 265 0.89 6.20 -12.56
CA TRP A 265 2.28 5.78 -12.69
C TRP A 265 2.66 4.72 -11.65
N ALA A 266 2.23 4.89 -10.41
CA ALA A 266 2.47 3.91 -9.35
C ALA A 266 1.75 2.58 -9.64
N GLY A 267 0.52 2.64 -10.15
CA GLY A 267 -0.31 1.48 -10.47
C GLY A 267 -0.06 0.79 -11.80
N GLU A 268 0.83 1.31 -12.66
CA GLU A 268 1.01 0.86 -14.04
C GLU A 268 1.21 -0.67 -14.16
N ARG A 269 2.18 -1.22 -13.41
CA ARG A 269 2.55 -2.65 -13.49
C ARG A 269 1.47 -3.57 -12.94
N ILE A 270 0.82 -3.17 -11.85
CA ILE A 270 -0.25 -3.97 -11.25
C ILE A 270 -1.50 -3.95 -12.14
N MET A 271 -1.82 -2.82 -12.76
CA MET A 271 -2.96 -2.75 -13.68
C MET A 271 -2.77 -3.63 -14.91
N THR A 272 -1.57 -3.66 -15.51
CA THR A 272 -1.25 -4.61 -16.60
C THR A 272 -1.47 -6.04 -16.16
N PHE A 273 -0.94 -6.43 -14.99
CA PHE A 273 -1.10 -7.79 -14.48
C PHE A 273 -2.57 -8.16 -14.21
N LEU A 274 -3.35 -7.28 -13.59
CA LEU A 274 -4.76 -7.53 -13.31
C LEU A 274 -5.60 -7.61 -14.59
N ASP A 275 -5.24 -6.87 -15.63
CA ASP A 275 -5.89 -6.96 -16.94
C ASP A 275 -5.58 -8.30 -17.62
N GLU A 276 -4.31 -8.70 -17.65
CA GLU A 276 -3.87 -10.01 -18.16
C GLU A 276 -4.49 -11.19 -17.39
N ALA A 277 -4.67 -11.04 -16.07
CA ALA A 277 -5.36 -12.02 -15.23
C ALA A 277 -6.89 -12.00 -15.43
N GLY A 278 -7.43 -11.07 -16.22
CA GLY A 278 -8.85 -10.98 -16.53
C GLY A 278 -9.70 -10.40 -15.40
N LEU A 279 -9.11 -9.62 -14.48
CA LEU A 279 -9.78 -8.97 -13.34
C LEU A 279 -10.17 -7.51 -13.59
N VAL A 280 -9.67 -6.91 -14.67
CA VAL A 280 -10.13 -5.60 -15.14
C VAL A 280 -11.35 -5.79 -16.05
N GLY A 281 -12.41 -5.03 -15.82
CA GLY A 281 -13.65 -5.13 -16.61
C GLY A 281 -14.93 -4.87 -15.81
N ARG A 282 -16.07 -5.03 -16.49
CA ARG A 282 -17.39 -4.90 -15.84
C ARG A 282 -17.61 -6.08 -14.87
N PRO A 283 -18.27 -5.85 -13.71
CA PRO A 283 -18.89 -4.59 -13.27
C PRO A 283 -17.97 -3.61 -12.52
N GLY A 284 -16.67 -3.90 -12.37
CA GLY A 284 -15.70 -3.08 -11.62
C GLY A 284 -15.23 -1.78 -12.29
N MET A 285 -15.45 -1.59 -13.60
CA MET A 285 -14.91 -0.45 -14.36
C MET A 285 -15.19 0.94 -13.77
N ARG A 286 -16.35 1.13 -13.13
CA ARG A 286 -16.66 2.43 -12.51
C ARG A 286 -15.71 2.74 -11.37
N SER A 287 -15.37 1.73 -10.57
CA SER A 287 -14.43 1.87 -9.45
C SER A 287 -13.01 2.07 -9.96
N TRP A 288 -12.60 1.33 -11.00
CA TRP A 288 -11.30 1.54 -11.64
C TRP A 288 -11.09 2.98 -12.12
N ARG A 289 -12.04 3.56 -12.85
CA ARG A 289 -11.94 4.98 -13.28
C ARG A 289 -11.89 5.94 -12.09
N ARG A 290 -12.66 5.65 -11.04
CA ARG A 290 -12.63 6.45 -9.80
C ARG A 290 -11.38 6.23 -8.96
N SER A 291 -10.57 5.21 -9.23
CA SER A 291 -9.34 4.96 -8.48
C SER A 291 -8.17 5.80 -8.97
N PHE A 292 -8.27 6.43 -10.15
CA PHE A 292 -7.17 7.07 -10.90
C PHE A 292 -6.13 6.11 -11.50
N LEU A 293 -6.24 4.79 -11.27
CA LEU A 293 -5.32 3.79 -11.84
C LEU A 293 -5.52 3.59 -13.35
N ILE A 294 -6.65 4.02 -13.91
CA ILE A 294 -6.93 4.05 -15.34
C ILE A 294 -7.51 5.40 -15.75
N GLY A 295 -7.30 5.78 -17.01
CA GLY A 295 -7.92 6.94 -17.65
C GLY A 295 -9.42 6.78 -17.93
#